data_AF-A0A941MU64-F1
#
_entry.id   AF-A0A941MU64-F1
#
_cell.length_a   1.000
_cell.length_b   1.000
_cell.length_c   1.000
_cell.angle_alpha   90.00
_cell.angle_beta   90.00
_cell.angle_gamma   90.00
#
_symmetry.space_group_name_H-M   'P 1'
#
loop_
_entity.id
_entity.type
_entity.pdbx_description
1 polymer ?
#
loop_
_entity_poly.entity_id
_entity_poly.type
_entity_poly.pdbx_seq_one_letter_code
_entity_poly.pdbx_strand_id
1 'polypeptide(L)'
;MDFQLTHTVRNAVIALLMQKGVGKFLYASTYSLKKTRVEPWHDMAVLDPIVLPLLSTESLECIASGGQHTRVEKTMCVSRIKESRNVLDVCVCPQDAHGLVNCSRCWKCLRTALTLSVLGKLDDYRGVFDIDVYRRFENLFLIEVIHSNDYFLAEIADLISRTGFRVPRAVRVLAMVVPRRISSRMSRRIIPVLARTDQRLVRMMNRMLAA
;
A
#
# COMPACT_ATOMS: atom_id res chain seq x y z
N MET A 1 21.36 -1.94 9.54
CA MET A 1 21.00 -1.37 8.23
C MET A 1 19.53 -1.63 7.95
N ASP A 2 18.74 -0.58 7.67
CA ASP A 2 17.30 -0.69 7.40
C ASP A 2 17.03 -1.65 6.24
N PHE A 3 15.99 -2.48 6.37
CA PHE A 3 15.53 -3.38 5.32
C PHE A 3 15.18 -2.61 4.04
N GLN A 4 14.53 -1.44 4.16
CA GLN A 4 14.12 -0.66 2.98
C GLN A 4 15.30 -0.23 2.10
N LEU A 5 16.47 -0.03 2.68
CA LEU A 5 17.67 0.41 1.96
C LEU A 5 18.42 -0.71 1.25
N THR A 6 18.04 -1.98 1.46
CA THR A 6 18.82 -3.13 0.94
C THR A 6 18.00 -4.33 0.46
N HIS A 7 16.67 -4.26 0.54
CA HIS A 7 15.83 -5.42 0.27
C HIS A 7 16.00 -5.98 -1.15
N THR A 8 16.30 -5.16 -2.17
CA THR A 8 16.46 -5.63 -3.56
C THR A 8 17.59 -6.64 -3.66
N VAL A 9 18.77 -6.27 -3.17
CA VAL A 9 19.94 -7.16 -3.17
C VAL A 9 19.70 -8.36 -2.26
N ARG A 10 19.16 -8.14 -1.05
CA ARG A 10 18.85 -9.24 -0.12
C ARG A 10 17.91 -10.29 -0.71
N ASN A 11 16.89 -9.86 -1.44
CA ASN A 11 15.92 -10.77 -2.05
C ASN A 11 16.49 -11.46 -3.29
N ALA A 12 17.36 -10.80 -4.06
CA ALA A 12 18.04 -11.40 -5.21
C ALA A 12 18.99 -12.54 -4.81
N VAL A 13 19.54 -12.54 -3.57
CA VAL A 13 20.35 -13.65 -3.05
C VAL A 13 19.64 -15.00 -3.17
N ILE A 14 18.32 -15.04 -2.97
CA ILE A 14 17.54 -16.28 -3.08
C ILE A 14 17.58 -16.82 -4.52
N ALA A 15 17.41 -15.94 -5.51
CA ALA A 15 17.49 -16.33 -6.91
C ALA A 15 18.89 -16.79 -7.30
N LEU A 16 19.92 -16.07 -6.82
CA LEU A 16 21.32 -16.43 -7.04
C LEU A 16 21.68 -17.81 -6.44
N LEU A 17 21.14 -18.14 -5.27
CA LEU A 17 21.30 -19.46 -4.66
C LEU A 17 20.68 -20.56 -5.54
N MET A 18 19.59 -20.25 -6.23
CA MET A 18 18.83 -21.18 -7.07
C MET A 18 19.22 -21.17 -8.55
N GLN A 19 20.27 -20.43 -8.95
CA GLN A 19 20.63 -20.20 -10.36
C GLN A 19 20.91 -21.47 -11.18
N LYS A 20 21.22 -22.60 -10.53
CA LYS A 20 21.38 -23.90 -11.21
C LYS A 20 20.06 -24.57 -11.62
N GLY A 21 18.91 -24.03 -11.23
CA GLY A 21 17.57 -24.53 -11.59
C GLY A 21 16.56 -23.43 -11.94
N VAL A 22 16.84 -22.17 -11.61
CA VAL A 22 16.01 -21.01 -11.96
C VAL A 22 16.80 -20.10 -12.89
N GLY A 23 16.38 -20.01 -14.15
CA GLY A 23 17.03 -19.14 -15.14
C GLY A 23 16.53 -17.70 -15.16
N LYS A 24 15.36 -17.41 -14.57
CA LYS A 24 14.78 -16.06 -14.55
C LYS A 24 14.17 -15.73 -13.19
N PHE A 25 14.52 -14.57 -12.66
CA PHE A 25 13.96 -14.02 -11.44
C PHE A 25 13.17 -12.75 -11.73
N LEU A 26 11.85 -12.88 -11.73
CA LEU A 26 10.93 -11.76 -11.89
C LEU A 26 10.65 -11.11 -10.53
N TYR A 27 11.35 -10.02 -10.23
CA TYR A 27 11.19 -9.30 -8.99
C TYR A 27 10.08 -8.25 -9.10
N ALA A 28 9.05 -8.35 -8.26
CA ALA A 28 7.91 -7.44 -8.31
C ALA A 28 8.31 -6.01 -7.91
N SER A 29 8.24 -5.07 -8.85
CA SER A 29 8.69 -3.70 -8.61
C SER A 29 7.85 -3.00 -7.54
N THR A 30 8.50 -2.24 -6.66
CA THR A 30 7.78 -1.40 -5.68
C THR A 30 7.21 -0.16 -6.34
N TYR A 31 8.01 0.50 -7.17
CA TYR A 31 7.69 1.74 -7.87
C TYR A 31 7.45 1.52 -9.37
N SER A 32 6.84 2.51 -10.02
CA SER A 32 6.77 2.54 -11.48
C SER A 32 8.12 2.94 -12.09
N LEU A 33 8.38 2.56 -13.34
CA LEU A 33 9.60 2.90 -14.08
C LEU A 33 9.82 4.42 -14.16
N LYS A 34 8.75 5.21 -14.13
CA LYS A 34 8.80 6.68 -14.12
C LYS A 34 9.43 7.27 -12.84
N LYS A 35 9.57 6.46 -11.79
CA LYS A 35 10.20 6.86 -10.52
C LYS A 35 11.62 6.36 -10.35
N THR A 36 12.17 5.69 -11.37
CA THR A 36 13.57 5.29 -11.37
C THR A 36 14.46 6.52 -11.27
N ARG A 37 15.39 6.51 -10.32
CA ARG A 37 16.31 7.62 -10.07
C ARG A 37 17.58 7.13 -9.39
N VAL A 38 18.71 7.78 -9.68
CA VAL A 38 20.01 7.50 -9.05
C VAL A 38 20.37 8.64 -8.11
N GLU A 39 19.74 8.65 -6.94
CA GLU A 39 19.97 9.64 -5.87
C GLU A 39 19.66 9.01 -4.50
N PRO A 40 20.11 9.61 -3.38
CA PRO A 40 19.74 9.14 -2.04
C PRO A 40 18.22 9.09 -1.85
N TRP A 41 17.72 7.91 -1.50
CA TRP A 41 16.30 7.67 -1.29
C TRP A 41 16.06 6.78 -0.06
N HIS A 42 14.83 6.76 0.44
CA HIS A 42 14.46 6.00 1.64
C HIS A 42 14.20 4.51 1.39
N ASP A 43 14.17 4.10 0.12
CA ASP A 43 13.80 2.76 -0.32
C ASP A 43 14.61 2.45 -1.59
N MET A 44 15.36 1.33 -1.58
CA MET A 44 16.24 0.94 -2.69
C MET A 44 15.47 0.59 -3.95
N ALA A 45 14.18 0.26 -3.86
CA ALA A 45 13.38 -0.19 -4.99
C ALA A 45 13.24 0.83 -6.12
N VAL A 46 13.55 2.11 -5.87
CA VAL A 46 13.64 3.12 -6.95
C VAL A 46 14.77 2.82 -7.94
N LEU A 47 15.72 1.96 -7.56
CA LEU A 47 16.82 1.51 -8.40
C LEU A 47 16.60 0.10 -8.97
N ASP A 48 15.49 -0.58 -8.66
CA ASP A 48 15.23 -1.96 -9.09
C ASP A 48 15.51 -2.18 -10.59
N PRO A 49 15.07 -1.31 -11.52
CA PRO A 49 15.30 -1.53 -12.96
C PRO A 49 16.77 -1.45 -13.39
N ILE A 50 17.64 -0.90 -12.55
CA ILE A 50 19.09 -0.79 -12.80
C ILE A 50 19.84 -1.87 -12.02
N VAL A 51 19.54 -2.02 -10.72
CA VAL A 51 20.27 -2.92 -9.83
C VAL A 51 19.99 -4.39 -10.15
N LEU A 52 18.74 -4.77 -10.45
CA LEU A 52 18.43 -6.18 -10.72
C LEU A 52 19.17 -6.72 -11.94
N PRO A 53 19.18 -6.05 -13.12
CA PRO A 53 19.97 -6.53 -14.24
C PRO A 53 21.45 -6.75 -13.92
N LEU A 54 22.05 -5.87 -13.10
CA LEU A 54 23.45 -5.98 -12.65
C LEU A 54 23.71 -7.16 -11.70
N LEU A 55 22.67 -7.74 -11.12
CA LEU A 55 22.75 -8.95 -10.28
C LEU A 55 22.54 -10.24 -11.10
N SER A 56 22.38 -10.15 -12.42
CA SER A 56 22.30 -11.31 -13.29
C SER A 56 23.66 -12.02 -13.42
N THR A 57 23.62 -13.32 -13.72
CA THR A 57 24.81 -14.15 -14.03
C THR A 57 24.64 -14.77 -15.41
N GLU A 58 25.62 -15.56 -15.85
CA GLU A 58 25.52 -16.35 -17.09
C GLU A 58 24.36 -17.36 -17.09
N SER A 59 23.84 -17.72 -15.91
CA SER A 59 22.77 -18.72 -15.75
C SER A 59 21.47 -18.16 -15.19
N LEU A 60 21.45 -16.90 -14.74
CA LEU A 60 20.28 -16.26 -14.10
C LEU A 60 20.07 -14.84 -14.63
N GLU A 61 18.87 -14.58 -15.14
CA GLU A 61 18.41 -13.24 -15.53
C GLU A 61 17.54 -12.63 -14.41
N CYS A 62 17.98 -11.52 -13.81
CA CYS A 62 17.24 -10.79 -12.78
C CYS A 62 16.50 -9.58 -13.38
N ILE A 63 15.16 -9.58 -13.30
CA ILE A 63 14.31 -8.60 -13.99
C ILE A 63 13.37 -7.90 -13.01
N ALA A 64 13.37 -6.56 -13.02
CA ALA A 64 12.33 -5.77 -12.37
C ALA A 64 11.01 -5.88 -13.16
N SER A 65 10.00 -6.55 -12.59
CA SER A 65 8.73 -6.83 -13.25
C SER A 65 7.57 -6.01 -12.69
N GLY A 66 6.65 -5.57 -13.56
CA GLY A 66 5.47 -4.80 -13.18
C GLY A 66 5.69 -3.29 -13.03
N GLY A 67 6.87 -2.77 -13.40
CA GLY A 67 7.19 -1.33 -13.31
C GLY A 67 6.39 -0.44 -14.27
N GLN A 68 5.73 -1.01 -15.28
CA GLN A 68 4.82 -0.28 -16.15
C GLN A 68 3.52 0.16 -15.45
N HIS A 69 3.23 -0.40 -14.26
CA HIS A 69 2.03 -0.13 -13.49
C HIS A 69 2.34 0.61 -12.18
N THR A 70 1.48 1.57 -11.86
CA THR A 70 1.31 2.17 -10.53
C THR A 70 0.84 1.14 -9.51
N ARG A 71 0.92 1.45 -8.21
CA ARG A 71 0.40 0.56 -7.15
C ARG A 71 -1.12 0.41 -7.26
N VAL A 72 -1.81 1.48 -7.64
CA VAL A 72 -3.26 1.45 -7.93
C VAL A 72 -3.57 0.51 -9.08
N GLU A 73 -2.88 0.62 -10.22
CA GLU A 73 -3.10 -0.26 -11.38
C GLU A 73 -2.79 -1.72 -11.04
N LYS A 74 -1.74 -1.99 -10.26
CA LYS A 74 -1.45 -3.35 -9.76
C LYS A 74 -2.60 -3.92 -8.94
N THR A 75 -3.16 -3.11 -8.04
CA THR A 75 -4.31 -3.52 -7.21
C THR A 75 -5.55 -3.76 -8.08
N MET A 76 -5.78 -2.94 -9.11
CA MET A 76 -6.85 -3.16 -10.09
C MET A 76 -6.65 -4.43 -10.92
N CYS A 77 -5.42 -4.78 -11.30
CA CYS A 77 -5.14 -6.05 -11.98
C CYS A 77 -5.41 -7.24 -11.05
N VAL A 78 -4.94 -7.17 -9.80
CA VAL A 78 -5.19 -8.22 -8.79
C VAL A 78 -6.69 -8.39 -8.55
N SER A 79 -7.49 -7.32 -8.51
CA SER A 79 -8.93 -7.41 -8.27
C SER A 79 -9.75 -8.07 -9.39
N ARG A 80 -9.14 -8.28 -10.55
CA ARG A 80 -9.71 -9.07 -11.65
C ARG A 80 -9.45 -10.57 -11.49
N ILE A 81 -8.51 -10.97 -10.64
CA ILE A 81 -8.20 -12.38 -10.33
C ILE A 81 -9.13 -12.85 -9.21
N LYS A 82 -10.05 -13.77 -9.52
CA LYS A 82 -11.09 -14.21 -8.59
C LYS A 82 -10.51 -14.85 -7.32
N GLU A 83 -9.44 -15.61 -7.47
CA GLU A 83 -8.73 -16.32 -6.41
C GLU A 83 -8.16 -15.35 -5.37
N SER A 84 -7.74 -14.15 -5.80
CA SER A 84 -7.13 -13.15 -4.92
C SER A 84 -8.05 -12.72 -3.77
N ARG A 85 -9.38 -12.84 -3.96
CA ARG A 85 -10.40 -12.46 -2.96
C ARG A 85 -10.26 -13.21 -1.64
N ASN A 86 -9.68 -14.42 -1.68
CA ASN A 86 -9.55 -15.30 -0.53
C ASN A 86 -8.11 -15.46 -0.03
N VAL A 87 -7.12 -14.94 -0.76
CA VAL A 87 -5.69 -15.18 -0.43
C VAL A 87 -4.83 -13.92 -0.43
N LEU A 88 -5.39 -12.75 -0.75
CA LEU A 88 -4.63 -11.51 -0.80
C LEU A 88 -4.12 -11.13 0.61
N ASP A 89 -2.81 -11.25 0.81
CA ASP A 89 -2.10 -10.77 2.00
C ASP A 89 -1.25 -9.56 1.66
N VAL A 90 -1.54 -8.43 2.32
CA VAL A 90 -0.74 -7.21 2.23
C VAL A 90 -0.26 -6.73 3.60
N CYS A 91 -0.56 -7.48 4.66
CA CYS A 91 -0.45 -7.00 6.02
C CYS A 91 1.01 -6.90 6.48
N VAL A 92 1.28 -5.96 7.38
CA VAL A 92 2.55 -5.88 8.13
C VAL A 92 2.34 -6.02 9.64
N CYS A 93 1.11 -6.34 10.04
CA CYS A 93 0.72 -6.58 11.43
C CYS A 93 -0.26 -7.77 11.48
N PRO A 94 0.10 -8.96 10.96
CA PRO A 94 -0.81 -10.11 10.92
C PRO A 94 -1.29 -10.56 12.30
N GLN A 95 -0.51 -10.30 13.36
CA GLN A 95 -0.92 -10.56 14.74
C GLN A 95 -2.17 -9.77 15.17
N ASP A 96 -2.48 -8.67 14.49
CA ASP A 96 -3.64 -7.82 14.74
C ASP A 96 -4.86 -8.19 13.86
N ALA A 97 -4.78 -9.28 13.08
CA ALA A 97 -5.77 -9.60 12.06
C ALA A 97 -6.96 -10.45 12.55
N HIS A 98 -7.01 -10.80 13.85
CA HIS A 98 -8.18 -11.37 14.53
C HIS A 98 -8.85 -12.55 13.77
N GLY A 99 -8.06 -13.49 13.25
CA GLY A 99 -8.55 -14.66 12.52
C GLY A 99 -8.64 -14.49 11.00
N LEU A 100 -8.37 -13.29 10.49
CA LEU A 100 -8.14 -13.03 9.07
C LEU A 100 -6.64 -12.88 8.78
N VAL A 101 -6.28 -12.73 7.50
CA VAL A 101 -4.89 -12.51 7.07
C VAL A 101 -4.51 -11.02 7.09
N ASN A 102 -5.47 -10.10 6.91
CA ASN A 102 -5.21 -8.65 6.97
C ASN A 102 -5.86 -7.98 8.19
N CYS A 103 -5.08 -7.19 8.92
CA CYS A 103 -5.58 -6.41 10.07
C CYS A 103 -6.47 -5.21 9.72
N SER A 104 -6.67 -4.91 8.43
CA SER A 104 -7.54 -3.83 7.93
C SER A 104 -7.23 -2.40 8.40
N ARG A 105 -6.18 -2.18 9.21
CA ARG A 105 -5.87 -0.87 9.83
C ARG A 105 -4.42 -0.42 9.73
N CYS A 106 -3.48 -1.30 9.38
CA CYS A 106 -2.11 -0.87 9.13
C CYS A 106 -2.03 -0.09 7.80
N TRP A 107 -0.99 0.72 7.62
CA TRP A 107 -0.85 1.57 6.43
C TRP A 107 -0.91 0.80 5.09
N LYS A 108 -0.42 -0.44 5.01
CA LYS A 108 -0.55 -1.28 3.80
C LYS A 108 -1.99 -1.77 3.58
N CYS A 109 -2.65 -2.19 4.65
CA CYS A 109 -4.05 -2.61 4.61
C CYS A 109 -4.96 -1.43 4.23
N LEU A 110 -4.83 -0.27 4.88
CA LEU A 110 -5.63 0.93 4.58
C LEU A 110 -5.47 1.38 3.13
N ARG A 111 -4.21 1.42 2.64
CA ARG A 111 -3.92 1.76 1.24
C ARG A 111 -4.65 0.82 0.28
N THR A 112 -4.50 -0.49 0.48
CA THR A 112 -5.09 -1.51 -0.40
C THR A 112 -6.62 -1.51 -0.32
N ALA A 113 -7.17 -1.49 0.89
CA ALA A 113 -8.61 -1.48 1.14
C ALA A 113 -9.27 -0.20 0.58
N LEU A 114 -8.63 0.96 0.71
CA LEU A 114 -9.14 2.19 0.09
C LEU A 114 -9.09 2.13 -1.43
N THR A 115 -8.01 1.62 -2.04
CA THR A 115 -7.98 1.41 -3.49
C THR A 115 -9.11 0.49 -3.95
N LEU A 116 -9.33 -0.64 -3.25
CA LEU A 116 -10.44 -1.54 -3.55
C LEU A 116 -11.82 -0.88 -3.32
N SER A 117 -11.97 -0.03 -2.29
CA SER A 117 -13.19 0.72 -1.99
C SER A 117 -13.53 1.68 -3.13
N VAL A 118 -12.54 2.45 -3.59
CA VAL A 118 -12.69 3.39 -4.71
C VAL A 118 -13.01 2.67 -6.03
N LEU A 119 -12.48 1.46 -6.22
CA LEU A 119 -12.79 0.62 -7.39
C LEU A 119 -14.13 -0.13 -7.27
N GLY A 120 -14.85 -0.01 -6.15
CA GLY A 120 -16.11 -0.74 -5.91
C GLY A 120 -15.92 -2.26 -5.76
N LYS A 121 -14.74 -2.69 -5.30
CA LYS A 121 -14.35 -4.11 -5.17
C LYS A 121 -14.11 -4.55 -3.73
N LEU A 122 -14.13 -3.65 -2.75
CA LEU A 122 -13.76 -3.99 -1.37
C LEU A 122 -14.63 -5.10 -0.77
N ASP A 123 -15.94 -5.12 -1.05
CA ASP A 123 -16.85 -6.14 -0.51
C ASP A 123 -16.53 -7.57 -1.02
N ASP A 124 -15.90 -7.71 -2.19
CA ASP A 124 -15.44 -9.00 -2.71
C ASP A 124 -14.32 -9.61 -1.84
N TYR A 125 -13.69 -8.83 -0.96
CA TYR A 125 -12.54 -9.23 -0.15
C TYR A 125 -12.85 -9.43 1.35
N ARG A 126 -14.12 -9.60 1.72
CA ARG A 126 -14.56 -9.86 3.11
C ARG A 126 -13.93 -11.12 3.72
N GLY A 127 -13.48 -12.08 2.91
CA GLY A 127 -12.77 -13.28 3.36
C GLY A 127 -11.35 -13.02 3.86
N VAL A 128 -10.75 -11.86 3.54
CA VAL A 128 -9.37 -11.53 3.91
C VAL A 128 -9.21 -10.19 4.59
N PHE A 129 -10.19 -9.30 4.52
CA PHE A 129 -10.24 -8.03 5.25
C PHE A 129 -11.47 -7.95 6.15
N ASP A 130 -11.27 -7.49 7.38
CA ASP A 130 -12.35 -7.00 8.23
C ASP A 130 -12.77 -5.61 7.74
N ILE A 131 -13.94 -5.54 7.08
CA ILE A 131 -14.45 -4.30 6.49
C ILE A 131 -14.87 -3.29 7.57
N ASP A 132 -15.37 -3.75 8.72
CA ASP A 132 -15.80 -2.88 9.80
C ASP A 132 -14.61 -2.22 10.51
N VAL A 133 -13.49 -2.94 10.64
CA VAL A 133 -12.20 -2.36 11.05
C VAL A 133 -11.76 -1.28 10.06
N TYR A 134 -11.76 -1.56 8.76
CA TYR A 134 -11.36 -0.58 7.76
C TYR A 134 -12.24 0.68 7.81
N ARG A 135 -13.58 0.53 7.80
CA ARG A 135 -14.53 1.64 7.79
C ARG A 135 -14.37 2.58 8.98
N ARG A 136 -13.89 2.10 10.13
CA ARG A 136 -13.56 2.94 11.30
C ARG A 136 -12.47 3.96 11.05
N PHE A 137 -11.54 3.65 10.16
CA PHE A 137 -10.34 4.46 9.91
C PHE A 137 -10.33 5.10 8.51
N GLU A 138 -11.30 4.77 7.66
CA GLU A 138 -11.39 5.25 6.28
C GLU A 138 -11.32 6.78 6.17
N ASN A 139 -12.15 7.52 6.92
CA ASN A 139 -12.16 8.99 6.80
C ASN A 139 -10.87 9.62 7.32
N LEU A 140 -10.28 9.06 8.39
CA LEU A 140 -8.99 9.49 8.92
C LEU A 140 -7.87 9.24 7.89
N PHE A 141 -7.90 8.11 7.20
CA PHE A 141 -6.93 7.79 6.17
C PHE A 141 -7.13 8.64 4.90
N LEU A 142 -8.38 8.99 4.56
CA LEU A 142 -8.68 9.91 3.46
C LEU A 142 -8.10 11.31 3.69
N ILE A 143 -8.06 11.81 4.94
CA ILE A 143 -7.37 13.06 5.27
C ILE A 143 -5.89 12.98 4.87
N GLU A 144 -5.23 11.87 5.18
CA GLU A 144 -3.84 11.64 4.79
C GLU A 144 -3.69 11.54 3.27
N VAL A 145 -4.57 10.81 2.57
CA VAL A 145 -4.51 10.62 1.11
C VAL A 145 -4.64 11.93 0.34
N ILE A 146 -5.61 12.78 0.69
CA ILE A 146 -5.88 14.04 -0.03
C ILE A 146 -4.72 15.03 0.09
N HIS A 147 -3.96 14.92 1.17
CA HIS A 147 -3.02 15.95 1.58
C HIS A 147 -1.54 15.48 1.51
N SER A 148 -1.28 14.21 1.18
CA SER A 148 0.07 13.65 1.16
C SER A 148 0.82 13.88 -0.15
N ASN A 149 2.13 14.10 -0.05
CA ASN A 149 3.09 14.04 -1.17
C ASN A 149 3.68 12.63 -1.36
N ASP A 150 3.25 11.65 -0.56
CA ASP A 150 3.66 10.26 -0.73
C ASP A 150 3.22 9.75 -2.09
N TYR A 151 4.15 9.11 -2.80
CA TYR A 151 3.93 8.65 -4.16
C TYR A 151 2.72 7.72 -4.28
N PHE A 152 2.54 6.78 -3.34
CA PHE A 152 1.45 5.82 -3.40
C PHE A 152 0.11 6.44 -3.02
N LEU A 153 0.11 7.41 -2.12
CA LEU A 153 -1.12 8.11 -1.73
C LEU A 153 -1.58 9.09 -2.82
N ALA A 154 -0.64 9.73 -3.52
CA ALA A 154 -0.93 10.57 -4.68
C ALA A 154 -1.60 9.76 -5.81
N GLU A 155 -1.18 8.51 -6.05
CA GLU A 155 -1.87 7.61 -7.00
C GLU A 155 -3.34 7.36 -6.60
N ILE A 156 -3.64 7.22 -5.30
CA ILE A 156 -5.02 7.04 -4.83
C ILE A 156 -5.82 8.33 -4.96
N ALA A 157 -5.22 9.49 -4.66
CA ALA A 157 -5.89 10.78 -4.82
C ALA A 157 -6.28 11.06 -6.30
N ASP A 158 -5.40 10.69 -7.24
CA ASP A 158 -5.69 10.73 -8.68
C ASP A 158 -6.84 9.76 -9.05
N LEU A 159 -6.82 8.52 -8.53
CA LEU A 159 -7.92 7.58 -8.73
C LEU A 159 -9.26 8.11 -8.21
N ILE A 160 -9.29 8.70 -7.01
CA ILE A 160 -10.49 9.33 -6.42
C ILE A 160 -11.03 10.42 -7.36
N SER A 161 -10.13 11.25 -7.89
CA SER A 161 -10.49 12.36 -8.78
C SER A 161 -11.09 11.86 -10.10
N ARG A 162 -10.52 10.79 -10.68
CA ARG A 162 -10.99 10.22 -11.96
C ARG A 162 -12.29 9.44 -11.85
N THR A 163 -12.52 8.77 -10.72
CA THR A 163 -13.71 7.93 -10.49
C THR A 163 -14.90 8.71 -9.94
N GLY A 164 -14.69 9.96 -9.49
CA GLY A 164 -15.72 10.74 -8.81
C GLY A 164 -16.07 10.19 -7.42
N PHE A 165 -15.17 9.44 -6.79
CA PHE A 165 -15.40 8.84 -5.48
C PHE A 165 -15.75 9.91 -4.44
N ARG A 166 -16.86 9.70 -3.73
CA ARG A 166 -17.42 10.69 -2.81
C ARG A 166 -16.61 10.73 -1.51
N VAL A 167 -15.82 11.79 -1.37
CA VAL A 167 -15.16 12.15 -0.11
C VAL A 167 -16.05 13.12 0.67
N PRO A 168 -16.35 12.87 1.96
CA PRO A 168 -17.10 13.80 2.81
C PRO A 168 -16.51 15.21 2.88
N ARG A 169 -17.36 16.23 3.04
CA ARG A 169 -16.91 17.63 3.06
C ARG A 169 -16.03 17.93 4.27
N ALA A 170 -16.40 17.41 5.44
CA ALA A 170 -15.60 17.55 6.65
C ALA A 170 -14.17 17.01 6.47
N VAL A 171 -14.01 15.86 5.80
CA VAL A 171 -12.70 15.28 5.47
C VAL A 171 -11.87 16.23 4.59
N ARG A 172 -12.48 16.81 3.54
CA ARG A 172 -11.78 17.77 2.66
C ARG A 172 -11.33 19.02 3.40
N VAL A 173 -12.21 19.58 4.24
CA VAL A 173 -11.89 20.78 5.05
C VAL A 173 -10.77 20.49 6.04
N LEU A 174 -10.86 19.39 6.78
CA LEU A 174 -9.81 19.00 7.72
C LEU A 174 -8.49 18.69 7.04
N ALA A 175 -8.51 18.09 5.85
CA ALA A 175 -7.30 17.88 5.05
C ALA A 175 -6.61 19.21 4.69
N MET A 176 -7.33 20.32 4.54
CA MET A 176 -6.74 21.64 4.29
C MET A 176 -6.19 22.33 5.56
N VAL A 177 -6.81 22.10 6.71
CA VAL A 177 -6.48 22.79 7.97
C VAL A 177 -5.40 22.05 8.77
N VAL A 178 -5.41 20.70 8.74
CA VAL A 178 -4.46 19.90 9.52
C VAL A 178 -3.06 20.02 8.89
N PRO A 179 -2.02 20.43 9.66
CA PRO A 179 -0.68 20.58 9.13
C PRO A 179 -0.15 19.32 8.44
N ARG A 180 0.51 19.50 7.29
CA ARG A 180 1.06 18.41 6.46
C ARG A 180 1.86 17.37 7.24
N ARG A 181 2.68 17.85 8.19
CA ARG A 181 3.57 17.01 9.01
C ARG A 181 2.82 16.03 9.91
N ILE A 182 1.56 16.34 10.25
CA ILE A 182 0.68 15.52 11.08
C ILE A 182 -0.13 14.57 10.18
N SER A 183 -0.79 15.11 9.14
CA SER A 183 -1.67 14.33 8.27
C SER A 183 -0.92 13.24 7.48
N SER A 184 0.28 13.54 6.96
CA SER A 184 1.11 12.60 6.16
C SER A 184 1.63 11.36 6.91
N ARG A 185 1.36 11.24 8.21
CA ARG A 185 1.82 10.12 9.05
C ARG A 185 0.70 9.49 9.86
N MET A 186 -0.57 9.81 9.56
CA MET A 186 -1.72 9.34 10.33
C MET A 186 -1.78 7.81 10.39
N SER A 187 -1.69 7.14 9.25
CA SER A 187 -1.70 5.68 9.10
C SER A 187 -0.56 4.97 9.82
N ARG A 188 0.60 5.63 9.94
CA ARG A 188 1.79 5.04 10.56
C ARG A 188 1.95 5.39 12.04
N ARG A 189 1.37 6.49 12.52
CA ARG A 189 1.57 6.97 13.90
C ARG A 189 0.29 7.16 14.70
N ILE A 190 -0.76 7.72 14.10
CA ILE A 190 -1.98 8.09 14.83
C ILE A 190 -2.96 6.91 14.88
N ILE A 191 -3.25 6.30 13.73
CA ILE A 191 -4.18 5.17 13.63
C ILE A 191 -3.75 3.99 14.52
N PRO A 192 -2.46 3.58 14.57
CA PRO A 192 -2.04 2.51 15.48
C PRO A 192 -2.27 2.82 16.96
N VAL A 193 -2.19 4.09 17.36
CA VAL A 193 -2.49 4.53 18.73
C VAL A 193 -4.00 4.50 18.98
N LEU A 194 -4.80 5.07 18.08
CA LEU A 194 -6.26 5.05 18.15
C LEU A 194 -6.84 3.63 18.10
N ALA A 195 -6.15 2.71 17.44
CA ALA A 195 -6.51 1.30 17.38
C ALA A 195 -6.37 0.58 18.74
N ARG A 196 -5.67 1.18 19.71
CA ARG A 196 -5.50 0.67 21.08
C ARG A 196 -6.36 1.41 22.11
N THR A 197 -7.05 2.48 21.73
CA THR A 197 -7.94 3.25 22.62
C THR A 197 -9.39 2.78 22.52
N ASP A 198 -10.31 3.45 23.22
CA ASP A 198 -11.74 3.15 23.16
C ASP A 198 -12.28 3.27 21.72
N GLN A 199 -12.63 2.10 21.16
CA GLN A 199 -13.15 1.97 19.80
C GLN A 199 -14.53 2.61 19.61
N ARG A 200 -15.25 2.96 20.69
CA ARG A 200 -16.49 3.75 20.62
C ARG A 200 -16.19 5.19 20.24
N LEU A 201 -15.16 5.79 20.85
CA LEU A 201 -14.72 7.15 20.53
C LEU A 201 -14.25 7.26 19.08
N VAL A 202 -13.43 6.31 18.61
CA VAL A 202 -12.95 6.29 17.21
C VAL A 202 -14.11 6.20 16.23
N ARG A 203 -15.11 5.34 16.51
CA ARG A 203 -16.33 5.25 15.70
C ARG A 203 -17.10 6.57 15.68
N MET A 204 -17.24 7.22 16.82
CA MET A 204 -17.91 8.52 16.93
C MET A 204 -17.19 9.59 16.10
N MET A 205 -15.86 9.72 16.25
CA MET A 205 -15.05 10.65 15.48
C MET A 205 -15.19 10.40 13.97
N ASN A 206 -15.08 9.14 13.54
CA ASN A 206 -15.19 8.78 12.13
C ASN A 206 -16.59 9.08 11.55
N ARG A 207 -17.65 8.93 12.35
CA ARG A 207 -19.03 9.32 11.97
C ARG A 207 -19.19 10.83 11.86
N MET A 208 -18.57 11.61 12.75
CA MET A 208 -18.55 13.08 12.64
C MET A 208 -17.88 13.54 11.33
N LEU A 209 -16.87 12.81 10.86
CA LEU A 209 -16.22 13.06 9.58
C LEU A 209 -17.07 12.69 8.36
N ALA A 210 -18.10 11.84 8.53
CA ALA A 210 -18.94 11.36 7.44
C ALA A 210 -20.07 12.34 7.05
N ALA A 211 -20.33 13.35 7.89
CA ALA A 211 -21.27 14.45 7.62
C ALA A 211 -20.74 15.42 6.54
#